data_AF-A0A6I2YN53-F1
#
_entry.id   AF-A0A6I2YN53-F1
#
_cell.length_a   1.000
_cell.length_b   1.000
_cell.length_c   1.000
_cell.angle_alpha   90.00
_cell.angle_beta   90.00
_cell.angle_gamma   90.00
#
_symmetry.space_group_name_H-M   'P 1'
#
loop_
_entity.id
_entity.type
_entity.pdbx_description
1 polymer ?
#
loop_
_entity_poly.entity_id
_entity_poly.type
_entity_poly.pdbx_seq_one_letter_code
_entity_poly.pdbx_strand_id
1 'polypeptide(L)'
;MPPTRNLTGLSWYLDTNIIDHPEFADLHRMYSLEWIYLQTPDTVHMELSTAQNPIKREELLELRSDFPMPMGAHVLGHSQLGMSVFGSEEDQNRLEKVHGIIWSGKTPQADAASSNEGNRAARSRLRDSMIVATTIRYAHKTLITEDHDLLEASNALGLEFQGFRIIDIRSATSIAKAAIARVRRLRELNPQSRSVQNLPDWP
;
A
#
# COMPACT_ATOMS: atom_id res chain seq x y z
N MET A 1 -17.35 -7.13 1.46
CA MET A 1 -16.66 -7.97 0.45
C MET A 1 -15.84 -7.05 -0.43
N PRO A 2 -14.59 -7.39 -0.74
CA PRO A 2 -13.76 -6.57 -1.63
C PRO A 2 -14.39 -6.46 -3.03
N PRO A 3 -14.27 -5.32 -3.71
CA PRO A 3 -14.82 -5.10 -5.04
C PRO A 3 -14.19 -6.07 -6.03
N THR A 4 -15.02 -6.59 -6.94
CA THR A 4 -14.59 -7.60 -7.92
C THR A 4 -14.13 -6.98 -9.24
N ARG A 5 -14.32 -5.67 -9.38
CA ARG A 5 -14.00 -4.89 -10.58
C ARG A 5 -13.05 -3.75 -10.26
N ASN A 6 -12.37 -3.29 -11.30
CA ASN A 6 -11.50 -2.13 -11.29
C ASN A 6 -11.66 -1.38 -12.62
N LEU A 7 -12.57 -0.40 -12.65
CA LEU A 7 -13.00 0.26 -13.88
C LEU A 7 -11.89 1.11 -14.52
N THR A 8 -10.99 1.68 -13.72
CA THR A 8 -9.87 2.48 -14.22
C THR A 8 -8.61 1.67 -14.49
N GLY A 9 -8.52 0.46 -13.94
CA GLY A 9 -7.31 -0.36 -13.93
C GLY A 9 -6.26 0.10 -12.92
N LEU A 10 -6.54 1.12 -12.10
CA LEU A 10 -5.62 1.61 -11.07
C LEU A 10 -5.64 0.69 -9.86
N SER A 11 -4.47 0.23 -9.42
CA SER A 11 -4.36 -0.70 -8.30
C SER A 11 -3.19 -0.35 -7.40
N TRP A 12 -3.49 -0.02 -6.15
CA TRP A 12 -2.54 0.60 -5.22
C TRP A 12 -2.52 -0.09 -3.87
N TYR A 13 -1.37 -0.03 -3.21
CA TYR A 13 -1.23 -0.39 -1.80
C TYR A 13 -1.40 0.84 -0.93
N LEU A 14 -1.98 0.63 0.25
CA LEU A 14 -2.08 1.63 1.30
C LEU A 14 -1.11 1.30 2.43
N ASP A 15 -0.39 2.33 2.88
CA ASP A 15 0.34 2.32 4.14
C ASP A 15 -0.63 2.51 5.33
N THR A 16 -0.17 2.19 6.54
CA THR A 16 -0.96 2.28 7.79
C THR A 16 -1.44 3.70 8.03
N ASN A 17 -0.60 4.71 7.75
CA ASN A 17 -0.90 6.14 7.95
C ASN A 17 -1.97 6.71 7.00
N ILE A 18 -2.43 5.92 6.03
CA ILE A 18 -3.49 6.34 5.10
C ILE A 18 -4.88 5.94 5.60
N ILE A 19 -5.00 4.82 6.31
CA ILE A 19 -6.30 4.23 6.67
C ILE A 19 -7.12 5.18 7.53
N ASP A 20 -6.49 5.96 8.41
CA ASP A 20 -7.16 6.93 9.27
C ASP A 20 -6.98 8.38 8.82
N HIS A 21 -6.44 8.59 7.62
CA HIS A 21 -6.20 9.92 7.09
C HIS A 21 -7.52 10.65 6.78
N PRO A 22 -7.69 11.94 7.16
CA PRO A 22 -8.94 12.68 6.95
C PRO A 22 -9.39 12.74 5.48
N GLU A 23 -8.44 12.75 4.55
CA GLU A 23 -8.71 12.81 3.10
C GLU A 23 -8.97 11.43 2.46
N PHE A 24 -8.95 10.33 3.24
CA PHE A 24 -9.12 8.96 2.73
C PHE A 24 -10.54 8.64 2.23
N ALA A 25 -11.54 9.37 2.72
CA ALA A 25 -12.95 9.12 2.41
C ALA A 25 -13.25 9.10 0.90
N ASP A 26 -12.62 10.00 0.12
CA ASP A 26 -12.79 10.04 -1.33
C ASP A 26 -12.21 8.77 -2.00
N LEU A 27 -11.00 8.35 -1.62
CA LEU A 27 -10.38 7.15 -2.17
C LEU A 27 -11.15 5.87 -1.78
N HIS A 28 -11.58 5.78 -0.52
CA HIS A 28 -12.40 4.66 -0.05
C HIS A 28 -13.73 4.57 -0.81
N ARG A 29 -14.38 5.71 -1.08
CA ARG A 29 -15.59 5.74 -1.90
C ARG A 29 -15.34 5.36 -3.37
N MET A 30 -14.21 5.76 -3.96
CA MET A 30 -13.84 5.32 -5.31
C MET A 30 -13.62 3.81 -5.35
N TYR A 31 -12.99 3.26 -4.32
CA TYR A 31 -12.78 1.83 -4.16
C TYR A 31 -14.10 1.07 -3.99
N SER A 32 -15.00 1.52 -3.11
CA SER A 32 -16.29 0.87 -2.86
C SER A 32 -17.22 0.88 -4.08
N LEU A 33 -17.06 1.87 -4.96
CA LEU A 33 -17.74 1.96 -6.25
C LEU A 33 -16.96 1.29 -7.40
N GLU A 34 -15.94 0.49 -7.08
CA GLU A 34 -15.16 -0.32 -8.03
C GLU A 34 -14.37 0.50 -9.08
N TRP A 35 -14.18 1.80 -8.86
CA TRP A 35 -13.39 2.65 -9.77
C TRP A 35 -11.92 2.30 -9.74
N ILE A 36 -11.39 2.10 -8.54
CA ILE A 36 -9.97 1.80 -8.27
C ILE A 36 -9.90 0.56 -7.38
N TYR A 37 -8.73 -0.06 -7.32
CA TYR A 37 -8.46 -1.17 -6.40
C TYR A 37 -7.45 -0.74 -5.34
N LEU A 38 -7.79 -0.95 -4.07
CA LEU A 38 -6.95 -0.67 -2.91
C LEU A 38 -6.70 -1.97 -2.12
N GLN A 39 -5.50 -2.13 -1.60
CA GLN A 39 -5.14 -3.26 -0.74
C GLN A 39 -4.16 -2.82 0.35
N THR A 40 -4.05 -3.61 1.41
CA THR A 40 -3.14 -3.32 2.54
C THR A 40 -2.23 -4.53 2.78
N PRO A 41 -0.90 -4.37 2.89
CA PRO A 41 -0.02 -5.47 3.28
C PRO A 41 -0.37 -6.04 4.66
N ASP A 42 0.10 -7.24 4.96
CA ASP A 42 0.00 -7.86 6.28
C ASP A 42 0.66 -7.03 7.39
N THR A 43 1.75 -6.32 7.07
CA THR A 43 2.42 -5.42 8.02
C THR A 43 1.49 -4.35 8.57
N VAL A 44 0.56 -3.83 7.75
CA VAL A 44 -0.44 -2.84 8.18
C VAL A 44 -1.40 -3.45 9.19
N HIS A 45 -1.85 -4.69 8.98
CA HIS A 45 -2.69 -5.38 9.96
C HIS A 45 -1.97 -5.55 11.31
N MET A 46 -0.69 -5.96 11.26
CA MET A 46 0.13 -6.12 12.45
C MET A 46 0.23 -4.79 13.22
N GLU A 47 0.58 -3.69 12.55
CA GLU A 47 0.67 -2.37 13.17
C GLU A 47 -0.63 -1.97 13.88
N LEU A 48 -1.76 -2.07 13.17
CA LEU A 48 -3.06 -1.72 13.71
C LEU A 48 -3.41 -2.58 14.93
N SER A 49 -3.11 -3.89 14.90
CA SER A 49 -3.39 -4.79 16.03
C SER A 49 -2.61 -4.46 17.31
N THR A 50 -1.47 -3.79 17.17
CA THR A 50 -0.62 -3.35 18.29
C THR A 50 -0.94 -1.94 18.80
N ALA A 51 -1.93 -1.25 18.21
CA ALA A 51 -2.34 0.07 18.66
C ALA A 51 -2.80 0.06 20.13
N GLN A 52 -2.34 1.06 20.90
CA GLN A 52 -2.55 1.11 22.35
C GLN A 52 -4.00 1.40 22.76
N ASN A 53 -4.73 2.16 21.97
CA ASN A 53 -6.13 2.49 22.23
C ASN A 53 -7.03 1.37 21.68
N PRO A 54 -7.71 0.59 22.54
CA PRO A 54 -8.50 -0.56 22.10
C PRO A 54 -9.69 -0.19 21.19
N ILE A 55 -10.33 0.94 21.43
CA ILE A 55 -11.48 1.42 20.64
C ILE A 55 -11.01 1.79 19.24
N LYS A 56 -9.98 2.65 19.17
CA LYS A 56 -9.39 3.07 17.89
C LYS A 56 -8.83 1.87 17.12
N ARG A 57 -8.22 0.91 17.82
CA ARG A 57 -7.73 -0.34 17.21
C ARG A 57 -8.85 -1.11 16.52
N GLU A 58 -9.98 -1.30 17.19
CA GLU A 58 -11.12 -2.02 16.64
C GLU A 58 -11.68 -1.32 15.39
N GLU A 59 -11.87 0.00 15.46
CA GLU A 59 -12.29 0.82 14.32
C GLU A 59 -11.33 0.68 13.12
N LEU A 60 -10.02 0.73 13.35
CA LEU A 60 -9.03 0.62 12.28
C LEU A 60 -8.95 -0.78 11.69
N LEU A 61 -9.08 -1.82 12.51
CA LEU A 61 -9.10 -3.20 12.05
C LEU A 61 -10.36 -3.50 11.24
N GLU A 62 -11.52 -2.96 11.65
CA GLU A 62 -12.76 -3.05 10.90
C GLU A 62 -12.61 -2.36 9.54
N LEU A 63 -12.14 -1.12 9.50
CA LEU A 63 -11.91 -0.40 8.25
C LEU A 63 -10.90 -1.11 7.35
N ARG A 64 -9.83 -1.65 7.93
CA ARG A 64 -8.81 -2.42 7.21
C ARG A 64 -9.38 -3.71 6.61
N SER A 65 -10.42 -4.29 7.19
CA SER A 65 -11.03 -5.54 6.72
C SER A 65 -11.72 -5.42 5.36
N ASP A 66 -12.02 -4.18 4.92
CA ASP A 66 -12.53 -3.89 3.58
C ASP A 66 -11.51 -4.19 2.48
N PHE A 67 -10.22 -4.23 2.82
CA PHE A 67 -9.12 -4.36 1.86
C PHE A 67 -8.53 -5.77 1.85
N PRO A 68 -8.29 -6.33 0.65
CA PRO A 68 -7.51 -7.55 0.48
C PRO A 68 -6.14 -7.46 1.15
N MET A 69 -5.69 -8.58 1.71
CA MET A 69 -4.40 -8.72 2.40
C MET A 69 -3.45 -9.65 1.64
N PRO A 70 -2.65 -9.13 0.71
CA PRO A 70 -1.48 -9.84 0.22
C PRO A 70 -0.49 -10.10 1.37
N MET A 71 0.07 -11.31 1.43
CA MET A 71 0.98 -11.74 2.50
C MET A 71 2.44 -11.42 2.16
N GLY A 72 3.12 -10.65 3.00
CA GLY A 72 4.56 -10.38 2.88
C GLY A 72 5.44 -11.59 3.25
N ALA A 73 6.73 -11.47 2.91
CA ALA A 73 7.73 -12.41 3.37
C ALA A 73 7.90 -12.33 4.90
N HIS A 74 8.04 -13.47 5.55
CA HIS A 74 8.11 -13.56 7.00
C HIS A 74 9.40 -12.92 7.54
N VAL A 75 9.24 -11.94 8.42
CA VAL A 75 10.32 -11.35 9.21
C VAL A 75 9.94 -11.46 10.69
N LEU A 76 10.79 -12.15 11.46
CA LEU A 76 10.56 -12.36 12.89
C LEU A 76 10.36 -11.01 13.62
N GLY A 77 9.33 -10.95 14.45
CA GLY A 77 8.98 -9.75 15.22
C GLY A 77 8.25 -8.64 14.43
N HIS A 78 8.08 -8.79 13.11
CA HIS A 78 7.45 -7.79 12.24
C HIS A 78 6.33 -8.38 11.37
N SER A 79 6.24 -9.70 11.28
CA SER A 79 5.15 -10.41 10.60
C SER A 79 4.16 -11.07 11.57
N GLN A 80 2.89 -11.04 11.17
CA GLN A 80 1.82 -11.96 11.60
C GLN A 80 2.27 -13.44 11.61
N LEU A 81 2.43 -14.10 12.77
CA LEU A 81 2.51 -15.57 12.80
C LEU A 81 1.23 -16.16 12.19
N GLY A 82 1.37 -16.92 11.09
CA GLY A 82 0.25 -17.45 10.31
C GLY A 82 -0.26 -16.54 9.18
N MET A 83 0.30 -15.33 9.01
CA MET A 83 -0.11 -14.34 8.01
C MET A 83 1.09 -13.84 7.18
N SER A 84 2.04 -14.73 6.90
CA SER A 84 3.25 -14.42 6.15
C SER A 84 3.76 -15.68 5.44
N VAL A 85 4.53 -15.49 4.37
CA VAL A 85 5.11 -16.58 3.59
C VAL A 85 6.61 -16.71 3.87
N PHE A 86 7.17 -17.91 3.80
CA PHE A 86 8.62 -18.07 3.84
C PHE A 86 9.26 -17.28 2.69
N GLY A 87 10.19 -16.39 3.04
CA GLY A 87 10.90 -15.57 2.07
C GLY A 87 11.86 -16.41 1.21
N SER A 88 11.95 -16.05 -0.06
CA SER A 88 12.98 -16.51 -0.98
C SER A 88 14.24 -15.63 -0.89
N GLU A 89 15.34 -16.07 -1.51
CA GLU A 89 16.54 -15.22 -1.67
C GLU A 89 16.22 -13.93 -2.44
N GLU A 90 15.29 -13.98 -3.39
CA GLU A 90 14.83 -12.79 -4.10
C GLU A 90 14.13 -11.79 -3.17
N ASP A 91 13.37 -12.28 -2.19
CA ASP A 91 12.71 -11.41 -1.20
C ASP A 91 13.71 -10.74 -0.28
N GLN A 92 14.74 -11.48 0.14
CA GLN A 92 15.84 -10.94 0.94
C GLN A 92 16.59 -9.85 0.15
N ASN A 93 16.98 -10.14 -1.09
CA ASN A 93 17.66 -9.18 -1.97
C ASN A 93 16.80 -7.93 -2.22
N ARG A 94 15.49 -8.11 -2.40
CA ARG A 94 14.55 -6.99 -2.58
C ARG A 94 14.47 -6.13 -1.33
N LEU A 95 14.33 -6.75 -0.15
CA LEU A 95 14.28 -6.04 1.13
C LEU A 95 15.57 -5.26 1.38
N GLU A 96 16.73 -5.86 1.15
CA GLU A 96 18.04 -5.20 1.29
C GLU A 96 18.17 -3.99 0.37
N LYS A 97 17.79 -4.12 -0.90
CA LYS A 97 17.81 -3.01 -1.86
C LYS A 97 16.87 -1.89 -1.45
N VAL A 98 15.61 -2.21 -1.16
CA VAL A 98 14.59 -1.24 -0.73
C VAL A 98 15.08 -0.50 0.53
N HIS A 99 15.56 -1.24 1.52
CA HIS A 99 16.02 -0.67 2.78
C HIS A 99 17.25 0.22 2.60
N GLY A 100 18.22 -0.22 1.76
CA GLY A 100 19.41 0.56 1.45
C GLY A 100 19.09 1.86 0.69
N ILE A 101 18.07 1.84 -0.18
CA ILE A 101 17.61 3.03 -0.91
C ILE A 101 16.96 4.04 0.04
N ILE A 102 16.01 3.58 0.86
CA ILE A 102 15.25 4.48 1.76
C ILE A 102 16.16 5.02 2.87
N TRP A 103 16.98 4.16 3.47
CA TRP A 103 17.65 4.45 4.74
C TRP A 103 19.18 4.61 4.64
N SER A 104 19.70 4.82 3.42
CA SER A 104 21.09 5.19 3.08
C SER A 104 22.16 4.80 4.11
N GLY A 105 22.81 3.64 3.90
CA GLY A 105 23.89 3.15 4.75
C GLY A 105 23.45 2.29 5.93
N LYS A 106 22.16 1.95 6.01
CA LYS A 106 21.62 0.95 6.95
C LYS A 106 21.34 -0.37 6.26
N THR A 107 21.35 -1.46 7.02
CA THR A 107 21.03 -2.80 6.54
C THR A 107 19.83 -3.37 7.32
N PRO A 108 18.97 -4.17 6.68
CA PRO A 108 17.86 -4.82 7.37
C PRO A 108 18.31 -5.66 8.57
N GLN A 109 19.49 -6.29 8.50
CA GLN A 109 20.03 -7.13 9.56
C GLN A 109 20.40 -6.31 10.80
N ALA A 110 21.04 -5.15 10.61
CA ALA A 110 21.40 -4.26 11.72
C ALA A 110 20.16 -3.68 12.40
N ASP A 111 19.16 -3.30 11.60
CA ASP A 111 17.89 -2.80 12.14
C ASP A 111 17.05 -3.91 12.78
N ALA A 112 17.08 -5.15 12.28
CA ALA A 112 16.43 -6.29 12.90
C ALA A 112 17.04 -6.61 14.28
N ALA A 113 18.37 -6.63 14.39
CA ALA A 113 19.06 -6.83 15.66
C ALA A 113 18.71 -5.72 16.66
N SER A 114 18.78 -4.47 16.23
CA SER A 114 18.43 -3.30 17.06
C SER A 114 16.94 -3.28 17.46
N SER A 115 16.03 -3.74 16.60
CA SER A 115 14.59 -3.82 16.90
C SER A 115 14.29 -4.83 18.01
N ASN A 116 15.02 -5.95 18.06
CA ASN A 116 14.93 -6.96 19.12
C ASN A 116 15.41 -6.41 20.48
N GLU A 117 16.31 -5.43 20.46
CA GLU A 117 16.77 -4.69 21.65
C GLU A 117 15.81 -3.54 22.05
N GLY A 118 14.69 -3.37 21.34
CA GLY A 118 13.68 -2.35 21.65
C GLY A 118 13.90 -1.00 20.96
N ASN A 119 14.83 -0.89 20.01
CA ASN A 119 15.03 0.33 19.24
C ASN A 119 13.84 0.59 18.30
N ARG A 120 12.99 1.56 18.68
CA ARG A 120 11.79 1.93 17.91
C ARG A 120 12.09 2.44 16.51
N ALA A 121 13.17 3.21 16.34
CA ALA A 121 13.51 3.77 15.03
C ALA A 121 13.97 2.66 14.06
N ALA A 122 14.72 1.67 14.55
CA ALA A 122 15.11 0.50 13.77
C ALA A 122 13.89 -0.35 13.36
N ARG A 123 12.96 -0.54 14.30
CA ARG A 123 11.67 -1.22 14.03
C ARG A 123 10.87 -0.53 12.94
N SER A 124 10.73 0.79 13.02
CA SER A 124 10.01 1.59 12.00
C SER A 124 10.65 1.41 10.63
N ARG A 125 11.97 1.63 10.52
CA ARG A 125 12.67 1.51 9.24
C ARG A 125 12.52 0.14 8.59
N LEU A 126 12.64 -0.93 9.38
CA LEU A 126 12.48 -2.30 8.88
C LEU A 126 11.05 -2.54 8.39
N ARG A 127 10.05 -2.14 9.18
CA ARG A 127 8.63 -2.20 8.84
C ARG A 127 8.30 -1.45 7.54
N ASP A 128 8.78 -0.22 7.41
CA ASP A 128 8.54 0.62 6.23
C ASP A 128 9.17 -0.01 4.97
N SER A 129 10.39 -0.55 5.11
CA SER A 129 11.03 -1.32 4.04
C SER A 129 10.25 -2.59 3.67
N MET A 130 9.65 -3.28 4.64
CA MET A 130 8.82 -4.46 4.38
C MET A 130 7.54 -4.12 3.62
N ILE A 131 6.88 -3.01 3.94
CA ILE A 131 5.68 -2.52 3.23
C ILE A 131 6.01 -2.26 1.76
N VAL A 132 7.09 -1.52 1.50
CA VAL A 132 7.55 -1.22 0.14
C VAL A 132 7.96 -2.49 -0.60
N ALA A 133 8.77 -3.35 0.02
CA ALA A 133 9.24 -4.60 -0.60
C ALA A 133 8.09 -5.56 -0.93
N THR A 134 7.08 -5.64 -0.08
CA THR A 134 5.87 -6.45 -0.30
C THR A 134 5.04 -5.88 -1.45
N THR A 135 4.89 -4.55 -1.51
CA THR A 135 4.19 -3.89 -2.62
C THR A 135 4.84 -4.24 -3.96
N ILE A 136 6.18 -4.16 -4.03
CA ILE A 136 6.96 -4.50 -5.22
C ILE A 136 6.83 -6.00 -5.56
N ARG A 137 6.88 -6.89 -4.57
CA ARG A 137 6.75 -8.36 -4.75
C ARG A 137 5.54 -8.73 -5.58
N TYR A 138 4.40 -8.12 -5.27
CA TYR A 138 3.12 -8.41 -5.94
C TYR A 138 2.94 -7.63 -7.25
N ALA A 139 4.02 -7.09 -7.81
CA ALA A 139 4.05 -6.33 -9.07
C ALA A 139 3.11 -5.12 -9.09
N HIS A 140 2.75 -4.57 -7.92
CA HIS A 140 2.06 -3.31 -7.86
C HIS A 140 3.04 -2.17 -8.03
N LYS A 141 2.63 -1.17 -8.82
CA LYS A 141 3.51 -0.06 -9.20
C LYS A 141 3.38 1.14 -8.28
N THR A 142 2.52 1.09 -7.25
CA THR A 142 2.28 2.27 -6.41
C THR A 142 1.92 1.91 -4.98
N LEU A 143 2.62 2.55 -4.04
CA LEU A 143 2.27 2.65 -2.62
C LEU A 143 1.77 4.07 -2.33
N ILE A 144 0.72 4.19 -1.53
CA ILE A 144 0.21 5.46 -1.01
C ILE A 144 0.63 5.58 0.45
N THR A 145 1.31 6.67 0.80
CA THR A 145 1.76 6.98 2.16
C THR A 145 1.90 8.50 2.34
N GLU A 146 1.80 8.98 3.59
CA GLU A 146 2.17 10.35 3.97
C GLU A 146 3.56 10.41 4.64
N ASP A 147 4.31 9.30 4.66
CA ASP A 147 5.66 9.28 5.22
C ASP A 147 6.66 10.01 4.32
N HIS A 148 7.30 11.03 4.87
CA HIS A 148 8.18 11.91 4.11
C HIS A 148 9.42 11.18 3.55
N ASP A 149 10.06 10.33 4.36
CA ASP A 149 11.27 9.61 3.96
C ASP A 149 10.95 8.63 2.82
N LEU A 150 9.77 7.99 2.86
CA LEU A 150 9.29 7.13 1.78
C LEU A 150 8.97 7.92 0.50
N LEU A 151 8.33 9.08 0.62
CA LEU A 151 8.00 9.95 -0.51
C LEU A 151 9.27 10.45 -1.20
N GLU A 152 10.31 10.84 -0.46
CA GLU A 152 11.60 11.26 -1.01
C GLU A 152 12.31 10.11 -1.75
N ALA A 153 12.21 8.89 -1.23
CA ALA A 153 12.80 7.69 -1.86
C ALA A 153 12.10 7.26 -3.16
N SER A 154 10.91 7.79 -3.47
CA SER A 154 10.06 7.39 -4.60
C SER A 154 10.80 7.35 -5.94
N ASN A 155 11.59 8.38 -6.25
CA ASN A 155 12.32 8.45 -7.52
C ASN A 155 13.41 7.38 -7.63
N ALA A 156 14.17 7.16 -6.56
CA ALA A 156 15.23 6.15 -6.54
C ALA A 156 14.65 4.73 -6.64
N LEU A 157 13.58 4.46 -5.91
CA LEU A 157 12.85 3.20 -5.99
C LEU A 157 12.25 2.99 -7.39
N GLY A 158 11.76 4.05 -8.05
CA GLY A 158 11.24 3.97 -9.40
C GLY A 158 12.29 3.62 -10.45
N LEU A 159 13.54 4.08 -10.28
CA LEU A 159 14.66 3.71 -11.14
C LEU A 159 15.06 2.23 -10.95
N GLU A 160 15.15 1.78 -9.70
CA GLU A 160 15.55 0.39 -9.39
C GLU A 160 14.46 -0.63 -9.75
N PHE A 161 13.19 -0.31 -9.47
CA PHE A 161 12.06 -1.24 -9.56
C PHE A 161 11.09 -0.92 -10.71
N GLN A 162 11.64 -0.55 -11.87
CA GLN A 162 10.91 -0.47 -13.16
C GLN A 162 9.64 0.42 -13.11
N GLY A 163 9.78 1.62 -12.56
CA GLY A 163 8.71 2.61 -12.51
C GLY A 163 7.75 2.43 -11.34
N PHE A 164 8.17 1.74 -10.28
CA PHE A 164 7.52 1.81 -8.98
C PHE A 164 7.40 3.27 -8.51
N ARG A 165 6.33 3.61 -7.81
CA ARG A 165 6.07 4.96 -7.30
C ARG A 165 5.59 4.90 -5.87
N ILE A 166 6.02 5.86 -5.08
CA ILE A 166 5.39 6.21 -3.80
C ILE A 166 4.76 7.59 -3.99
N ILE A 167 3.48 7.73 -3.65
CA ILE A 167 2.71 8.97 -3.81
C ILE A 167 1.92 9.28 -2.55
N ASP A 168 1.66 10.56 -2.32
CA ASP A 168 0.77 11.02 -1.26
C ASP A 168 -0.71 10.83 -1.63
N ILE A 169 -1.60 10.98 -0.65
CA ILE A 169 -3.03 10.75 -0.79
C ILE A 169 -3.71 11.73 -1.77
N ARG A 170 -3.20 12.97 -1.86
CA ARG A 170 -3.74 14.00 -2.76
C ARG A 170 -3.40 13.68 -4.21
N SER A 171 -2.16 13.27 -4.44
CA SER A 171 -1.67 12.78 -5.72
C SER A 171 -2.47 11.55 -6.18
N ALA A 172 -2.68 10.57 -5.29
CA ALA A 172 -3.50 9.39 -5.57
C ALA A 172 -4.94 9.78 -5.96
N THR A 173 -5.57 10.65 -5.17
CA THR A 173 -6.93 11.13 -5.43
C THR A 173 -7.03 11.86 -6.78
N SER A 174 -6.06 12.71 -7.09
CA SER A 174 -6.00 13.45 -8.36
C SER A 174 -5.86 12.50 -9.56
N ILE A 175 -4.95 11.52 -9.48
CA ILE A 175 -4.76 10.51 -10.52
C ILE A 175 -6.04 9.69 -10.73
N ALA A 176 -6.71 9.29 -9.64
CA ALA A 176 -7.96 8.54 -9.71
C ALA A 176 -9.06 9.36 -10.40
N LYS A 177 -9.27 10.61 -9.99
CA LYS A 177 -10.27 11.51 -10.60
C LYS A 177 -10.02 11.70 -12.10
N ALA A 178 -8.76 11.90 -12.50
CA ALA A 178 -8.39 12.02 -13.91
C ALA A 178 -8.66 10.73 -14.70
N ALA A 179 -8.37 9.56 -14.13
CA ALA A 179 -8.63 8.27 -14.76
C ALA A 179 -10.13 7.99 -14.91
N ILE A 180 -10.93 8.31 -13.88
CA ILE A 180 -12.39 8.19 -13.91
C ILE A 180 -12.98 9.09 -15.00
N ALA A 181 -12.57 10.36 -15.07
CA ALA A 181 -13.01 11.28 -16.11
C ALA A 181 -12.70 10.75 -17.53
N ARG A 182 -11.53 10.14 -17.72
CA ARG A 182 -11.16 9.48 -18.99
C ARG A 182 -12.10 8.32 -19.32
N VAL A 183 -12.42 7.46 -18.35
CA VAL A 183 -13.37 6.35 -18.55
C VAL A 183 -14.77 6.85 -18.91
N ARG A 184 -15.26 7.90 -18.22
CA ARG A 184 -16.55 8.53 -18.54
C ARG A 184 -16.55 9.10 -19.97
N ARG A 185 -15.50 9.81 -20.37
CA ARG A 185 -15.38 10.34 -21.74
C ARG A 185 -15.36 9.24 -22.80
N LEU A 186 -14.70 8.11 -22.52
CA LEU A 186 -14.70 6.96 -23.43
C LEU A 186 -16.10 6.35 -23.60
N ARG A 187 -16.93 6.37 -22.56
CA ARG A 187 -18.35 5.96 -22.63
C ARG A 187 -19.15 6.86 -23.56
N GLU A 188 -18.98 8.17 -23.44
CA GLU A 188 -19.68 9.15 -24.28
C GLU A 188 -19.33 8.97 -25.76
N LEU A 189 -18.07 8.67 -26.07
CA LEU A 189 -17.60 8.42 -27.43
C LEU A 189 -18.04 7.06 -27.98
N ASN A 190 -18.23 6.05 -27.12
CA ASN A 190 -18.57 4.68 -27.51
C ASN A 190 -19.73 4.11 -26.67
N PRO A 191 -20.96 4.65 -26.80
CA PRO A 191 -22.08 4.28 -25.93
C PRO A 191 -22.54 2.81 -26.07
N GLN A 192 -22.19 2.16 -27.19
CA GLN A 192 -22.54 0.76 -27.46
C GLN A 192 -21.55 -0.24 -26.83
N SER A 193 -20.43 0.22 -26.23
CA SER A 193 -19.46 -0.69 -25.63
C SER A 193 -19.98 -1.24 -24.30
N ARG A 194 -20.14 -2.57 -24.23
CA ARG A 194 -20.59 -3.28 -23.00
C ARG A 194 -19.69 -3.03 -21.78
N SER A 195 -18.41 -2.73 -21.98
CA SER A 195 -17.45 -2.48 -20.89
C SER A 195 -17.72 -1.18 -20.11
N VAL A 196 -18.58 -0.29 -20.61
CA VAL A 196 -18.84 1.04 -20.04
C VAL A 196 -20.33 1.33 -19.81
N GLN A 197 -21.21 0.32 -19.91
CA GLN A 197 -22.66 0.53 -19.81
C GLN A 197 -23.17 0.72 -18.37
N ASN A 198 -22.42 0.30 -17.35
CA ASN A 198 -22.82 0.38 -15.93
C ASN A 198 -21.75 1.09 -15.10
N LEU A 199 -21.45 2.35 -15.42
CA LEU A 199 -20.56 3.17 -14.62
C LEU A 199 -21.32 3.75 -13.41
N PRO A 200 -20.71 3.79 -12.20
CA PRO A 200 -21.27 4.50 -11.06
C PRO A 200 -21.53 5.98 -11.36
N ASP A 201 -22.51 6.58 -10.67
CA ASP A 201 -22.85 7.99 -10.84
C ASP A 201 -21.84 8.94 -10.19
N TRP A 202 -21.23 8.53 -9.08
CA TRP A 202 -20.15 9.28 -8.39
C TRP A 202 -18.78 8.70 -8.76
N PRO A 203 -17.67 9.48 -8.77
CA PRO A 203 -17.61 10.92 -8.55
C PRO A 203 -18.20 11.71 -9.71
#